data_AF-A0A494VU37-F1
#
_entry.id   AF-A0A494VU37-F1
#
_cell.length_a   1.000
_cell.length_b   1.000
_cell.length_c   1.000
_cell.angle_alpha   90.00
_cell.angle_beta   90.00
_cell.angle_gamma   90.00
#
_symmetry.space_group_name_H-M   'P 1'
#
loop_
_entity.id
_entity.type
_entity.pdbx_description
1 polymer ?
#
loop_
_entity_poly.entity_id
_entity_poly.type
_entity_poly.pdbx_seq_one_letter_code
_entity_poly.pdbx_strand_id
1 'polypeptide(L)' 'MNTIELKQEINKVLENVPEEALADVLLYLQHLQAKTPADIKLTINLRQILNEDKELLEKLAQ' A
#
# COMPACT_ATOMS: atom_id res chain seq x y z
N MET A 1 11.58 9.18 -6.61
CA MET A 1 10.61 8.67 -7.60
C MET A 1 9.63 9.75 -7.96
N ASN A 2 9.44 9.99 -9.24
CA ASN A 2 8.37 10.84 -9.75
C ASN A 2 7.08 10.01 -9.95
N THR A 3 5.96 10.69 -10.21
CA THR A 3 4.64 10.05 -10.38
C THR A 3 4.60 9.03 -11.53
N ILE A 4 5.40 9.23 -12.57
CA ILE A 4 5.43 8.36 -13.76
C ILE A 4 6.14 7.05 -13.41
N GLU A 5 7.31 7.14 -12.79
CA GLU A 5 8.10 6.00 -12.31
C GLU A 5 7.28 5.14 -11.33
N LEU A 6 6.54 5.78 -10.41
CA LEU A 6 5.71 5.07 -9.45
C LEU A 6 4.60 4.26 -10.13
N LYS A 7 3.92 4.84 -11.12
CA LYS A 7 2.87 4.14 -11.88
C LYS A 7 3.45 2.98 -12.71
N GLN A 8 4.65 3.15 -13.26
CA GLN A 8 5.33 2.09 -14.02
C GLN A 8 5.71 0.90 -13.13
N GLU A 9 6.26 1.16 -11.94
CA GLU A 9 6.57 0.10 -10.97
C GLU A 9 5.31 -0.64 -10.52
N ILE A 10 4.20 0.07 -10.25
CA ILE A 10 2.92 -0.57 -9.92
C ILE A 10 2.47 -1.51 -11.04
N ASN A 11 2.51 -1.07 -12.31
CA ASN A 11 2.10 -1.90 -13.44
C ASN A 11 2.98 -3.15 -13.60
N LYS A 12 4.31 -3.03 -13.43
CA LYS A 12 5.22 -4.20 -13.47
C LYS A 12 4.91 -5.22 -12.38
N VAL A 13 4.56 -4.76 -11.19
CA VAL A 13 4.17 -5.67 -10.10
C VAL A 13 2.88 -6.40 -10.47
N LEU A 14 1.89 -5.68 -11.01
CA LEU A 14 0.61 -6.25 -11.43
C LEU A 14 0.73 -7.33 -12.51
N GLU A 15 1.71 -7.23 -13.42
CA GLU A 15 1.96 -8.25 -14.45
C GLU A 15 2.26 -9.64 -13.87
N ASN A 16 2.78 -9.70 -12.65
CA ASN A 16 3.16 -10.94 -11.99
C ASN A 16 2.12 -11.43 -10.97
N VAL A 17 1.01 -10.70 -10.79
CA VAL A 17 -0.05 -11.05 -9.85
C VAL A 17 -1.02 -12.04 -10.52
N PRO A 18 -1.34 -13.18 -9.88
CA PRO A 18 -2.35 -14.11 -10.40
C PRO A 18 -3.70 -13.43 -10.59
N GLU A 19 -4.44 -13.84 -11.63
CA GLU A 19 -5.75 -13.27 -11.98
C GLU A 19 -6.74 -13.28 -10.80
N GLU A 20 -6.69 -14.34 -10.00
CA GLU A 20 -7.49 -14.53 -8.78
C GLU A 20 -7.31 -13.39 -7.76
N ALA A 21 -6.10 -12.85 -7.66
CA ALA A 21 -5.77 -11.74 -6.76
C ALA A 21 -5.89 -10.37 -7.43
N LEU A 22 -5.84 -10.29 -8.77
CA LEU A 22 -5.99 -9.03 -9.50
C LEU A 22 -7.35 -8.38 -9.27
N ALA A 23 -8.41 -9.19 -9.10
CA ALA A 23 -9.75 -8.69 -8.78
C ALA A 23 -9.78 -7.93 -7.44
N ASP A 24 -9.16 -8.48 -6.41
CA ASP A 24 -9.08 -7.87 -5.08
C ASP A 24 -8.20 -6.61 -5.10
N VAL A 25 -7.09 -6.64 -5.85
CA VAL A 25 -6.21 -5.48 -6.03
C VAL A 25 -6.94 -4.36 -6.75
N LEU A 26 -7.72 -4.65 -7.79
CA LEU A 26 -8.54 -3.66 -8.49
C LEU A 26 -9.57 -3.02 -7.55
N LEU A 27 -10.28 -3.83 -6.77
CA LEU A 27 -11.24 -3.37 -5.76
C LEU A 27 -10.59 -2.42 -4.75
N TYR A 28 -9.40 -2.76 -4.26
CA TYR A 28 -8.65 -1.91 -3.35
C TYR A 28 -8.24 -0.57 -3.99
N LEU A 29 -7.76 -0.59 -5.23
CA LEU A 29 -7.40 0.63 -5.96
C LEU A 29 -8.61 1.53 -6.23
N GLN A 30 -9.78 0.96 -6.49
CA GLN A 30 -11.04 1.72 -6.63
C GLN A 30 -11.48 2.34 -5.30
N HIS A 31 -11.40 1.58 -4.20
CA HIS A 31 -11.67 2.11 -2.86
C HIS A 31 -10.71 3.25 -2.48
N LEU A 32 -9.43 3.16 -2.86
CA LEU A 32 -8.47 4.24 -2.65
C LEU A 32 -8.83 5.50 -3.45
N GLN A 33 -9.31 5.35 -4.69
CA GLN A 33 -9.75 6.50 -5.50
C GLN A 33 -11.02 7.18 -4.95
N ALA A 34 -11.90 6.41 -4.31
CA ALA A 34 -13.11 6.93 -3.68
C ALA A 34 -12.85 7.64 -2.33
N LYS A 35 -11.66 7.45 -1.74
CA LYS A 35 -11.27 8.09 -0.47
C LYS A 35 -10.80 9.52 -0.69
N THR A 36 -11.05 10.37 0.31
CA THR A 36 -10.52 11.73 0.26
C THR A 36 -9.00 11.71 0.44
N PRO A 37 -8.26 12.72 -0.05
CA PRO A 37 -6.83 12.84 0.21
C PRO A 37 -6.47 12.80 1.70
N ALA A 38 -7.37 13.29 2.57
CA ALA A 38 -7.20 13.23 4.02
C ALA A 38 -7.28 11.80 4.55
N ASP A 39 -8.23 10.98 4.07
CA ASP A 39 -8.37 9.57 4.46
C ASP A 39 -7.18 8.72 3.99
N ILE A 40 -6.68 9.01 2.78
CA ILE A 40 -5.48 8.35 2.24
C ILE A 40 -4.28 8.68 3.12
N LYS A 41 -4.09 9.96 3.46
CA LYS A 41 -2.99 10.42 4.32
C LYS A 41 -3.08 9.81 5.73
N LEU A 42 -4.27 9.75 6.31
CA LEU A 42 -4.51 9.10 7.60
C LEU A 42 -4.13 7.61 7.57
N THR A 43 -4.54 6.90 6.51
CA THR A 43 -4.22 5.47 6.33
C THR A 43 -2.71 5.24 6.17
N ILE A 44 -2.02 6.12 5.43
CA ILE A 44 -0.55 6.07 5.28
C ILE A 44 0.13 6.30 6.63
N ASN A 45 -0.28 7.34 7.37
CA ASN A 45 0.29 7.66 8.69
C ASN A 45 0.09 6.50 9.67
N LEU A 46 -1.10 5.90 9.71
CA LEU A 46 -1.39 4.76 10.59
C LEU A 46 -0.52 3.55 10.24
N ARG A 47 -0.34 3.25 8.95
CA ARG A 47 0.55 2.17 8.50
C ARG A 47 1.99 2.41 8.93
N GLN A 48 2.45 3.66 8.86
CA GLN A 48 3.80 4.03 9.29
C GLN A 48 3.99 3.78 10.79
N ILE A 49 3.06 4.25 11.63
CA ILE A 49 3.09 4.03 13.08
C ILE A 49 3.13 2.53 13.41
N LEU A 50 2.27 1.73 12.77
CA LEU A 50 2.23 0.28 13.02
C LEU A 50 3.52 -0.44 12.59
N ASN A 51 4.18 0.03 11.53
CA ASN A 51 5.48 -0.52 11.12
C ASN A 51 6.60 -0.13 12.09
N GLU A 52 6.62 1.12 12.57
CA GLU A 52 7.56 1.59 13.59
C GLU A 52 7.41 0.79 14.89
N ASP A 53 6.16 0.55 15.32
CA ASP A 53 5.87 -0.28 16.50
C ASP A 53 6.28 -1.75 16.29
N LYS A 54 6.07 -2.32 15.10
CA LYS A 54 6.50 -3.70 14.81
C LYS A 54 8.01 -3.85 14.93
N GLU A 55 8.79 -2.91 14.43
CA GLU A 55 10.26 -2.94 14.54
C GLU A 55 10.72 -2.85 16.00
N LEU A 56 10.03 -2.04 16.81
CA LEU A 56 10.28 -1.95 18.26
C LEU A 56 9.92 -3.25 18.99
N LEU A 57 8.79 -3.87 18.63
CA LEU A 57 8.36 -5.15 19.19
C LEU A 57 9.34 -6.29 18.83
N GLU A 58 9.83 -6.33 17.60
CA GLU A 58 10.84 -7.31 17.18
C GLU A 58 12.17 -7.16 17.94
N LYS A 59 12.59 -5.92 18.24
CA LYS A 59 13.79 -5.64 19.06
C LYS A 59 13.62 -6.02 20.53
N LEU A 60 12.41 -5.94 21.08
CA LEU A 60 12.11 -6.29 22.47
C LEU A 60 11.96 -7.80 22.68
N ALA A 61 11.66 -8.55 21.62
CA ALA A 61 11.52 -10.00 21.67
C ALA A 61 12.86 -10.75 21.53
N GLN A 62 13.97 -10.03 21.38
CA GLN A 62 15.33 -10.53 21.17
C GLN A 62 16.17 -10.38 22.44
#